data_AF-A0A0C3NC88-F1
#
_entry.id   AF-A0A0C3NC88-F1
#
_cell.length_a   1.000
_cell.length_b   1.000
_cell.length_c   1.000
_cell.angle_alpha   90.00
_cell.angle_beta   90.00
_cell.angle_gamma   90.00
#
_symmetry.space_group_name_H-M   'P 1'
#
loop_
_entity.id
_entity.type
_entity.pdbx_description
1 polymer ?
#
loop_
_entity_poly.entity_id
_entity_poly.type
_entity_poly.pdbx_seq_one_letter_code
_entity_poly.pdbx_strand_id
1 'polypeptide(L)'
;ASSSRTVWIAAQSNVAVKNIAEKFAKIGFYDFALLVSMEFHFDWHEHLYERLEPCLIRSDTFSEDIVGASRQLRGARVILCTLGMLSNDHIAPFLHVNPVDFLIFDEGSQIEVGNYLPVFDRFAQTLTKTVFIGDDKQYRMPSAIGDFISRKVYNGKLKTCHANSINLPCRFVNVERGQETRSGKSWTNPSEARAVVQIAGAYQAKGLDFRIITPYDAQRALIEHELQVANVCHEDKVFNVDSFQGNEAEHIIISVVRTDKLGFLANQRRTNVMLTRCKKTMVICSSKAFIWGPAASTLIGELATALGPQSWVHG
;
A
#
# COMPACT_ATOMS: atom_id res chain seq x y z
N ALA A 1 -4.22 -4.58 -43.17
CA ALA A 1 -3.19 -4.84 -42.13
C ALA A 1 -3.83 -4.60 -40.78
N SER A 2 -3.82 -5.58 -39.88
CA SER A 2 -4.27 -5.38 -38.50
C SER A 2 -3.33 -4.36 -37.85
N SER A 3 -3.73 -3.09 -37.79
CA SER A 3 -3.07 -2.07 -36.98
C SER A 3 -3.01 -2.60 -35.55
N SER A 4 -1.81 -2.95 -35.06
CA SER A 4 -1.63 -3.40 -33.69
C SER A 4 -1.84 -2.21 -32.76
N ARG A 5 -2.99 -2.22 -32.08
CA ARG A 5 -3.42 -1.15 -31.19
C ARG A 5 -2.43 -0.99 -30.03
N THR A 6 -2.15 0.25 -29.69
CA THR A 6 -1.27 0.65 -28.58
C THR A 6 -2.10 1.04 -27.36
N VAL A 7 -1.69 0.57 -26.19
CA VAL A 7 -2.41 0.80 -24.94
C VAL A 7 -1.53 1.59 -24.00
N TRP A 8 -2.04 2.73 -23.53
CA TRP A 8 -1.42 3.51 -22.47
C TRP A 8 -2.27 3.37 -21.21
N ILE A 9 -1.64 3.07 -20.09
CA ILE A 9 -2.27 3.00 -18.77
C ILE A 9 -1.66 4.10 -17.92
N ALA A 10 -2.49 5.03 -17.49
CA ALA A 10 -2.12 6.19 -16.70
C ALA A 10 -2.78 6.15 -15.32
N ALA A 11 -2.07 6.62 -14.30
CA ALA A 11 -2.66 6.84 -12.98
C ALA A 11 -2.19 8.18 -12.39
N GLN A 12 -2.89 8.70 -11.38
CA GLN A 12 -2.53 9.96 -10.72
C GLN A 12 -1.16 9.89 -10.05
N SER A 13 -0.84 8.74 -9.44
CA SER A 13 0.33 8.58 -8.61
C SER A 13 1.28 7.52 -9.14
N ASN A 14 2.55 7.81 -8.96
CA ASN A 14 3.67 6.90 -9.15
C ASN A 14 3.48 5.53 -8.45
N VAL A 15 2.91 5.52 -7.23
CA VAL A 15 2.59 4.29 -6.49
C VAL A 15 1.53 3.45 -7.21
N ALA A 16 0.49 4.09 -7.75
CA ALA A 16 -0.55 3.38 -8.49
C ALA A 16 0.02 2.70 -9.75
N VAL A 17 0.83 3.43 -10.53
CA VAL A 17 1.50 2.88 -11.72
C VAL A 17 2.41 1.70 -11.36
N LYS A 18 3.17 1.83 -10.27
CA LYS A 18 4.01 0.74 -9.74
C LYS A 18 3.18 -0.49 -9.39
N ASN A 19 2.05 -0.34 -8.71
CA ASN A 19 1.18 -1.46 -8.34
C ASN A 19 0.67 -2.22 -9.58
N ILE A 20 0.43 -1.51 -10.70
CA ILE A 20 0.05 -2.14 -11.98
C ILE A 20 1.21 -2.97 -12.53
N ALA A 21 2.42 -2.38 -12.59
CA ALA A 21 3.62 -3.08 -13.05
C ALA A 21 3.93 -4.33 -12.21
N GLU A 22 3.75 -4.27 -10.89
CA GLU A 22 3.92 -5.42 -9.99
C GLU A 22 2.89 -6.52 -10.27
N LYS A 23 1.63 -6.17 -10.56
CA LYS A 23 0.60 -7.14 -10.95
C LYS A 23 0.94 -7.82 -12.27
N PHE A 24 1.47 -7.09 -13.24
CA PHE A 24 1.96 -7.65 -14.50
C PHE A 24 3.11 -8.64 -14.29
N ALA A 25 4.11 -8.27 -13.48
CA ALA A 25 5.22 -9.16 -13.16
C ALA A 25 4.76 -10.44 -12.42
N LYS A 26 3.77 -10.33 -11.52
CA LYS A 26 3.17 -11.48 -10.80
C LYS A 26 2.52 -12.51 -11.74
N ILE A 27 1.95 -12.06 -12.86
CA ILE A 27 1.36 -12.95 -13.87
C ILE A 27 2.34 -13.33 -15.00
N GLY A 28 3.61 -12.91 -14.90
CA GLY A 28 4.63 -13.20 -15.90
C GLY A 28 4.53 -12.36 -17.18
N PHE A 29 3.82 -11.24 -17.17
CA PHE A 29 3.70 -10.33 -18.30
C PHE A 29 4.77 -9.23 -18.22
N TYR A 30 5.68 -9.19 -19.19
CA TYR A 30 6.79 -8.21 -19.26
C TYR A 30 6.82 -7.42 -20.58
N ASP A 31 5.84 -7.62 -21.46
CA ASP A 31 5.72 -6.90 -22.74
C ASP A 31 5.06 -5.52 -22.55
N PHE A 32 5.68 -4.72 -21.67
CA PHE A 32 5.28 -3.35 -21.37
C PHE A 32 6.51 -2.48 -21.09
N ALA A 33 6.36 -1.17 -21.27
CA ALA A 33 7.33 -0.18 -20.84
C ALA A 33 6.74 0.70 -19.75
N LEU A 34 7.51 0.98 -18.71
CA LEU A 34 7.15 1.82 -17.57
C LEU A 34 7.95 3.12 -17.64
N LEU A 35 7.28 4.23 -17.97
CA LEU A 35 7.88 5.55 -18.06
C LEU A 35 7.74 6.28 -16.72
N VAL A 36 8.86 6.67 -16.10
CA VAL A 36 8.89 7.29 -14.77
C VAL A 36 9.72 8.56 -14.73
N SER A 37 9.41 9.47 -13.81
CA SER A 37 10.25 10.65 -13.58
C SER A 37 11.54 10.25 -12.86
N MET A 38 12.61 11.03 -13.07
CA MET A 38 13.91 10.84 -12.39
C MET A 38 13.76 10.75 -10.87
N GLU A 39 12.96 11.65 -10.28
CA GLU A 39 12.73 11.72 -8.83
C GLU A 39 12.03 10.48 -8.27
N PHE A 40 11.22 9.78 -9.08
CA PHE A 40 10.48 8.61 -8.63
C PHE A 40 11.36 7.36 -8.44
N HIS A 41 12.54 7.32 -9.08
CA HIS A 41 13.45 6.18 -8.97
C HIS A 41 13.99 5.98 -7.54
N PHE A 42 14.06 7.03 -6.74
CA PHE A 42 14.70 7.01 -5.42
C PHE A 42 13.87 6.34 -4.31
N ASP A 43 12.57 6.10 -4.51
CA ASP A 43 11.65 5.53 -3.50
C ASP A 43 11.41 4.00 -3.66
N TRP A 44 12.17 3.30 -4.51
CA TRP A 44 11.97 1.87 -4.80
C TRP A 44 12.95 0.96 -4.02
N HIS A 45 12.43 0.04 -3.19
CA HIS A 45 13.23 -0.96 -2.46
C HIS A 45 13.78 -2.09 -3.36
N GLU A 46 14.98 -2.59 -3.02
CA GLU A 46 15.95 -3.27 -3.92
C GLU A 46 15.56 -4.64 -4.50
N HIS A 47 14.73 -5.47 -3.86
CA HIS A 47 14.54 -6.87 -4.30
C HIS A 47 13.45 -7.07 -5.38
N LEU A 48 12.47 -6.16 -5.49
CA LEU A 48 11.44 -6.22 -6.53
C LEU A 48 11.86 -5.49 -7.82
N TYR A 49 12.86 -4.61 -7.71
CA TYR A 49 13.36 -3.80 -8.82
C TYR A 49 14.04 -4.65 -9.90
N GLU A 50 14.83 -5.66 -9.52
CA GLU A 50 15.57 -6.52 -10.47
C GLU A 50 14.66 -7.12 -11.56
N ARG A 51 13.40 -7.42 -11.22
CA ARG A 51 12.45 -8.03 -12.17
C ARG A 51 11.80 -7.03 -13.11
N LEU A 52 11.68 -5.77 -12.70
CA LEU A 52 10.99 -4.71 -13.45
C LEU A 52 11.98 -3.78 -14.19
N GLU A 53 13.25 -3.79 -13.80
CA GLU A 53 14.32 -3.01 -14.41
C GLU A 53 14.35 -3.09 -15.95
N PRO A 54 14.14 -4.27 -16.60
CA PRO A 54 14.15 -4.34 -18.06
C PRO A 54 13.01 -3.59 -18.75
N CYS A 55 11.93 -3.31 -18.03
CA CYS A 55 10.74 -2.61 -18.52
C CYS A 55 10.77 -1.11 -18.17
N LEU A 56 11.69 -0.67 -17.29
CA LEU A 56 11.73 0.68 -16.76
C LEU A 56 12.51 1.63 -17.67
N ILE A 57 11.94 2.80 -17.94
CA ILE A 57 12.60 3.89 -18.67
C ILE A 57 12.41 5.18 -17.87
N ARG A 58 13.51 5.81 -17.49
CA ARG A 58 13.49 7.03 -16.67
C ARG A 58 13.54 8.27 -17.55
N SER A 59 12.89 9.33 -17.10
CA SER A 59 12.80 10.58 -17.87
C SER A 59 14.16 11.24 -18.15
N ASP A 60 15.15 11.05 -17.29
CA ASP A 60 16.52 11.52 -17.49
C ASP A 60 17.31 10.70 -18.54
N THR A 61 16.77 9.55 -18.96
CA THR A 61 17.36 8.69 -19.98
C THR A 61 16.51 8.60 -21.24
N PHE A 62 15.44 9.38 -21.36
CA PHE A 62 14.59 9.40 -22.55
C PHE A 62 15.40 9.77 -23.79
N SER A 63 15.29 8.96 -24.83
CA SER A 63 15.86 9.30 -26.12
C SER A 63 15.09 10.47 -26.74
N GLU A 64 15.84 11.38 -27.35
CA GLU A 64 15.29 12.55 -28.07
C GLU A 64 14.85 12.22 -29.50
N ASP A 65 15.09 10.99 -29.98
CA ASP A 65 14.82 10.57 -31.35
C ASP A 65 13.97 9.29 -31.42
N ILE A 66 13.27 9.12 -32.55
CA ILE A 66 12.32 8.02 -32.78
C ILE A 66 13.03 6.65 -32.73
N VAL A 67 14.26 6.57 -33.24
CA VAL A 67 15.00 5.30 -33.32
C VAL A 67 15.44 4.86 -31.93
N GLY A 68 15.97 5.77 -31.13
CA GLY A 68 16.34 5.50 -29.74
C GLY A 68 15.12 5.17 -28.88
N ALA A 69 14.03 5.92 -29.00
CA ALA A 69 12.78 5.60 -28.30
C ALA A 69 12.25 4.20 -28.68
N SER A 70 12.30 3.83 -29.96
CA SER A 70 11.91 2.50 -30.41
C SER A 70 12.79 1.39 -29.82
N ARG A 71 14.10 1.64 -29.66
CA ARG A 71 15.02 0.69 -29.01
C ARG A 71 14.73 0.56 -27.52
N GLN A 72 14.42 1.66 -26.85
CA GLN A 72 14.07 1.66 -25.42
C GLN A 72 12.75 0.94 -25.16
N LEU A 73 11.75 1.10 -26.04
CA LEU A 73 10.48 0.40 -25.93
C LEU A 73 10.56 -1.10 -26.22
N ARG A 74 11.59 -1.57 -26.93
CA ARG A 74 11.81 -3.00 -27.25
C ARG A 74 10.59 -3.71 -27.86
N GLY A 75 9.78 -2.98 -28.63
CA GLY A 75 8.57 -3.50 -29.24
C GLY A 75 7.33 -3.48 -28.35
N ALA A 76 7.46 -3.18 -27.05
CA ALA A 76 6.35 -3.09 -26.11
C ALA A 76 5.25 -2.18 -26.65
N ARG A 77 4.00 -2.65 -26.56
CA ARG A 77 2.80 -1.92 -27.03
C ARG A 77 1.93 -1.41 -25.88
N VAL A 78 2.22 -1.86 -24.66
CA VAL A 78 1.59 -1.39 -23.43
C VAL A 78 2.55 -0.44 -22.71
N ILE A 79 2.11 0.80 -22.48
CA ILE A 79 2.91 1.81 -21.79
C ILE A 79 2.24 2.16 -20.46
N LEU A 80 2.99 2.09 -19.37
CA LEU A 80 2.57 2.48 -18.03
C LEU A 80 3.24 3.81 -17.67
N CYS A 81 2.49 4.79 -17.20
CA CYS A 81 3.05 6.07 -16.77
C CYS A 81 2.11 6.85 -15.85
N THR A 82 2.56 7.94 -15.23
CA THR A 82 1.64 8.83 -14.50
C THR A 82 0.95 9.81 -15.44
N LEU A 83 -0.15 10.41 -14.99
CA LEU A 83 -0.83 11.48 -15.70
C LEU A 83 0.10 12.69 -15.97
N GLY A 84 0.98 12.99 -15.02
CA GLY A 84 2.02 14.01 -15.21
C GLY A 84 3.01 13.65 -16.31
N MET A 85 3.40 12.37 -16.41
CA MET A 85 4.30 11.92 -17.47
C MET A 85 3.66 12.01 -18.87
N LEU A 86 2.36 11.74 -18.99
CA LEU A 86 1.62 11.96 -20.26
C LEU A 86 1.63 13.41 -20.73
N SER A 87 1.87 14.35 -19.81
CA SER A 87 1.96 15.78 -20.10
C SER A 87 3.40 16.25 -20.33
N ASN A 88 4.40 15.36 -20.18
CA ASN A 88 5.80 15.68 -20.46
C ASN A 88 6.02 15.82 -21.97
N ASP A 89 6.85 16.75 -22.43
CA ASP A 89 7.15 16.89 -23.87
C ASP A 89 8.28 15.98 -24.33
N HIS A 90 9.14 15.54 -23.42
CA HIS A 90 10.22 14.59 -23.72
C HIS A 90 9.71 13.19 -24.09
N ILE A 91 8.42 12.88 -23.92
CA ILE A 91 7.83 11.62 -24.40
C ILE A 91 7.44 11.67 -25.89
N ALA A 92 7.59 12.80 -26.58
CA ALA A 92 7.17 12.94 -27.98
C ALA A 92 7.75 11.85 -28.91
N PRO A 93 9.03 11.44 -28.81
CA PRO A 93 9.55 10.32 -29.61
C PRO A 93 8.85 8.99 -29.33
N PHE A 94 8.50 8.72 -28.07
CA PHE A 94 7.78 7.51 -27.65
C PHE A 94 6.34 7.51 -28.17
N LEU A 95 5.67 8.67 -28.16
CA LEU A 95 4.34 8.85 -28.73
C LEU A 95 4.32 8.63 -30.25
N HIS A 96 5.42 8.93 -30.94
CA HIS A 96 5.53 8.65 -32.38
C HIS A 96 5.67 7.15 -32.66
N VAL A 97 6.47 6.43 -31.86
CA VAL A 97 6.64 4.98 -31.98
C VAL A 97 5.37 4.23 -31.56
N ASN A 98 4.75 4.69 -30.47
CA ASN A 98 3.55 4.14 -29.87
C ASN A 98 2.50 5.26 -29.64
N PRO A 99 1.70 5.60 -30.66
CA PRO A 99 0.60 6.55 -30.52
C PRO A 99 -0.35 6.17 -29.39
N VAL A 100 -1.05 7.13 -28.79
CA VAL A 100 -2.05 6.82 -27.75
C VAL A 100 -3.36 6.47 -28.45
N ASP A 101 -3.63 5.18 -28.66
CA ASP A 101 -4.87 4.68 -29.29
C ASP A 101 -5.92 4.30 -28.22
N PHE A 102 -5.51 3.52 -27.22
CA PHE A 102 -6.32 3.18 -26.05
C PHE A 102 -5.69 3.80 -24.81
N LEU A 103 -6.47 4.59 -24.06
CA LEU A 103 -6.03 5.16 -22.80
C LEU A 103 -6.86 4.61 -21.65
N ILE A 104 -6.20 3.96 -20.70
CA ILE A 104 -6.80 3.45 -19.47
C ILE A 104 -6.35 4.32 -18.31
N PHE A 105 -7.28 4.96 -17.61
CA PHE A 105 -7.00 5.62 -16.35
C PHE A 105 -7.24 4.63 -15.21
N ASP A 106 -6.20 4.21 -14.50
CA ASP A 106 -6.35 3.47 -13.24
C ASP A 106 -6.51 4.44 -12.07
N GLU A 107 -7.24 4.00 -11.05
CA GLU A 107 -7.69 4.84 -9.93
C GLU A 107 -8.37 6.14 -10.40
N GLY A 108 -9.14 6.07 -11.49
CA GLY A 108 -9.80 7.20 -12.12
C GLY A 108 -10.63 8.03 -11.14
N SER A 109 -11.31 7.40 -10.18
CA SER A 109 -12.06 8.10 -9.13
C SER A 109 -11.24 9.08 -8.27
N GLN A 110 -9.91 8.98 -8.29
CA GLN A 110 -8.98 9.86 -7.57
C GLN A 110 -8.46 11.04 -8.41
N ILE A 111 -8.69 11.05 -9.73
CA ILE A 111 -8.22 12.11 -10.62
C ILE A 111 -9.33 13.16 -10.78
N GLU A 112 -9.00 14.44 -10.55
CA GLU A 112 -9.94 15.54 -10.77
C GLU A 112 -10.27 15.67 -12.26
N VAL A 113 -11.53 15.97 -12.58
CA VAL A 113 -12.01 16.02 -13.97
C VAL A 113 -11.19 16.96 -14.84
N GLY A 114 -10.74 18.09 -14.29
CA GLY A 114 -9.91 19.08 -14.99
C GLY A 114 -8.56 18.52 -15.46
N ASN A 115 -8.03 17.47 -14.82
CA ASN A 115 -6.76 16.88 -15.20
C ASN A 115 -6.87 15.91 -16.38
N TYR A 116 -8.07 15.48 -16.77
CA TYR A 116 -8.26 14.66 -17.97
C TYR A 116 -8.31 15.50 -19.25
N LEU A 117 -8.84 16.72 -19.15
CA LEU A 117 -9.11 17.57 -20.33
C LEU A 117 -7.85 17.83 -21.17
N PRO A 118 -6.68 18.19 -20.60
CA PRO A 118 -5.47 18.41 -21.39
C PRO A 118 -4.99 17.15 -22.12
N VAL A 119 -5.20 15.98 -21.52
CA VAL A 119 -4.80 14.69 -22.11
C VAL A 119 -5.68 14.36 -23.30
N PHE A 120 -6.99 14.60 -23.21
CA PHE A 120 -7.90 14.39 -24.33
C PHE A 120 -7.65 15.37 -25.48
N ASP A 121 -7.35 16.63 -25.17
CA ASP A 121 -6.97 17.61 -26.17
C ASP A 121 -5.67 17.21 -26.88
N ARG A 122 -4.63 16.85 -26.11
CA ARG A 122 -3.32 16.43 -26.62
C ARG A 122 -3.39 15.24 -27.56
N PHE A 123 -4.24 14.26 -27.26
CA PHE A 123 -4.33 13.01 -28.02
C PHE A 123 -5.59 12.90 -28.88
N ALA A 124 -6.30 14.01 -29.15
CA ALA A 124 -7.58 14.02 -29.86
C ALA A 124 -7.54 13.36 -31.26
N GLN A 125 -6.37 13.35 -31.91
CA GLN A 125 -6.19 12.79 -33.25
C GLN A 125 -5.87 11.29 -33.26
N THR A 126 -5.33 10.75 -32.15
CA THR A 126 -4.89 9.35 -32.07
C THR A 126 -5.78 8.50 -31.20
N LEU A 127 -6.38 9.10 -30.16
CA LEU A 127 -7.13 8.40 -29.13
C LEU A 127 -8.48 7.93 -29.66
N THR A 128 -8.68 6.62 -29.73
CA THR A 128 -9.94 6.02 -30.20
C THR A 128 -10.82 5.54 -29.05
N LYS A 129 -10.22 5.18 -27.91
CA LYS A 129 -10.97 4.70 -26.74
C LYS A 129 -10.32 5.12 -25.42
N THR A 130 -11.17 5.52 -24.49
CA THR A 130 -10.79 5.73 -23.09
C THR A 130 -11.54 4.77 -22.17
N VAL A 131 -10.85 4.23 -21.17
CA VAL A 131 -11.42 3.40 -20.11
C VAL A 131 -11.01 3.97 -18.76
N PHE A 132 -11.96 4.07 -17.84
CA PHE A 132 -11.69 4.47 -16.46
C PHE A 132 -11.85 3.23 -15.57
N ILE A 133 -10.78 2.88 -14.88
CA ILE A 133 -10.70 1.83 -13.87
C ILE A 133 -10.50 2.51 -12.51
N GLY A 134 -11.05 1.92 -11.45
CA GLY A 134 -11.09 2.52 -10.14
C GLY A 134 -12.50 3.00 -9.86
N ASP A 135 -13.35 2.06 -9.44
CA ASP A 135 -14.56 2.46 -8.74
C ASP A 135 -14.17 2.98 -7.35
N ASP A 136 -15.11 3.65 -6.73
CA ASP A 136 -14.95 4.14 -5.38
C ASP A 136 -15.07 3.00 -4.36
N LYS A 137 -15.05 1.72 -4.78
CA LYS A 137 -15.42 0.59 -3.93
C LYS A 137 -14.19 -0.10 -3.35
N GLN A 138 -14.34 -0.57 -2.11
CA GLN A 138 -13.36 -1.42 -1.45
C GLN A 138 -14.01 -2.75 -1.07
N TYR A 139 -13.32 -3.85 -1.41
CA TYR A 139 -13.75 -5.23 -1.17
C TYR A 139 -12.88 -5.96 -0.14
N ARG A 140 -11.97 -5.22 0.51
CA ARG A 140 -10.91 -5.79 1.36
C ARG A 140 -11.27 -5.66 2.84
N MET A 141 -11.40 -4.43 3.33
CA MET A 141 -11.47 -4.14 4.75
C MET A 141 -12.88 -4.35 5.29
N PRO A 142 -13.04 -4.95 6.47
CA PRO A 142 -14.33 -4.98 7.17
C PRO A 142 -14.96 -3.59 7.25
N SER A 143 -16.29 -3.50 7.09
CA SER A 143 -17.01 -2.22 6.96
C SER A 143 -16.67 -1.21 8.05
N ALA A 144 -16.61 -1.61 9.32
CA ALA A 144 -16.28 -0.69 10.41
C ALA A 144 -14.89 -0.02 10.23
N ILE A 145 -13.89 -0.76 9.73
CA ILE A 145 -12.55 -0.23 9.48
C ILE A 145 -12.55 0.56 8.16
N GLY A 146 -13.12 -0.02 7.10
CA GLY A 146 -13.17 0.60 5.77
C GLY A 146 -13.89 1.94 5.77
N ASP A 147 -15.04 2.03 6.43
CA ASP A 147 -15.83 3.26 6.52
C ASP A 147 -15.14 4.32 7.37
N PHE A 148 -14.43 3.92 8.43
CA PHE A 148 -13.61 4.83 9.23
C PHE A 148 -12.46 5.40 8.39
N ILE A 149 -11.67 4.54 7.73
CA ILE A 149 -10.55 4.94 6.89
C ILE A 149 -11.03 5.81 5.72
N SER A 150 -12.15 5.44 5.10
CA SER A 150 -12.78 6.23 4.05
C SER A 150 -13.03 7.66 4.51
N ARG A 151 -13.72 7.84 5.64
CA ARG A 151 -14.02 9.18 6.19
C ARG A 151 -12.77 9.97 6.55
N LYS A 152 -11.79 9.33 7.18
CA LYS A 152 -10.61 10.00 7.77
C LYS A 152 -9.47 10.26 6.79
N VAL A 153 -9.31 9.41 5.78
CA VAL A 153 -8.16 9.45 4.86
C VAL A 153 -8.60 9.77 3.42
N TYR A 154 -9.78 9.32 3.01
CA TYR A 154 -10.27 9.42 1.63
C TYR A 154 -11.51 10.33 1.49
N ASN A 155 -11.78 11.21 2.46
CA ASN A 155 -12.91 12.15 2.46
C ASN A 155 -14.28 11.49 2.21
N GLY A 156 -14.47 10.27 2.70
CA GLY A 156 -15.71 9.51 2.53
C GLY A 156 -15.92 8.95 1.11
N LYS A 157 -14.95 9.09 0.22
CA LYS A 157 -15.06 8.66 -1.17
C LYS A 157 -15.00 7.13 -1.30
N LEU A 158 -14.31 6.41 -0.41
CA LEU A 158 -14.19 4.95 -0.49
C LEU A 158 -15.43 4.24 0.10
N LYS A 159 -16.10 3.38 -0.66
CA LYS A 159 -17.33 2.66 -0.31
C LYS A 159 -17.07 1.19 -0.05
N THR A 160 -17.41 0.70 1.13
CA THR A 160 -17.35 -0.73 1.43
C THR A 160 -18.41 -1.49 0.64
N CYS A 161 -17.99 -2.48 -0.16
CA CYS A 161 -18.88 -3.22 -1.07
C CYS A 161 -18.78 -4.74 -0.90
N HIS A 162 -18.82 -5.21 0.34
CA HIS A 162 -18.88 -6.63 0.66
C HIS A 162 -19.59 -6.85 1.99
N ALA A 163 -20.25 -7.99 2.14
CA ALA A 163 -21.15 -8.29 3.25
C ALA A 163 -20.42 -8.79 4.53
N ASN A 164 -19.16 -8.41 4.77
CA ASN A 164 -18.44 -8.85 5.97
C ASN A 164 -19.01 -8.16 7.21
N SER A 165 -20.06 -8.75 7.78
CA SER A 165 -20.74 -8.34 9.01
C SER A 165 -20.03 -8.90 10.25
N ILE A 166 -18.70 -8.78 10.31
CA ILE A 166 -17.97 -9.16 11.51
C ILE A 166 -18.30 -8.13 12.59
N ASN A 167 -18.94 -8.58 13.66
CA ASN A 167 -19.25 -7.76 14.82
C ASN A 167 -17.93 -7.50 15.57
N LEU A 168 -17.39 -6.27 15.50
CA LEU A 168 -16.07 -5.86 16.00
C LEU A 168 -14.86 -6.46 15.24
N PRO A 169 -14.60 -6.02 14.01
CA PRO A 169 -13.46 -6.51 13.22
C PRO A 169 -12.11 -6.02 13.75
N CYS A 170 -12.09 -5.02 14.63
CA CYS A 170 -10.88 -4.51 15.26
C CYS A 170 -11.02 -4.55 16.78
N ARG A 171 -10.04 -5.13 17.47
CA ARG A 171 -9.95 -5.12 18.94
C ARG A 171 -8.63 -4.55 19.40
N PHE A 172 -8.66 -3.87 20.55
CA PHE A 172 -7.47 -3.37 21.22
C PHE A 172 -7.17 -4.24 22.44
N VAL A 173 -5.92 -4.69 22.56
CA VAL A 173 -5.43 -5.41 23.74
C VAL A 173 -4.69 -4.41 24.59
N ASN A 174 -5.23 -4.13 25.78
CA ASN A 174 -4.63 -3.19 26.72
C ASN A 174 -3.42 -3.82 27.42
N VAL A 175 -2.22 -3.40 27.02
CA VAL A 175 -0.96 -3.84 27.62
C VAL A 175 -0.50 -2.80 28.65
N GLU A 176 -1.12 -2.81 29.84
CA GLU A 176 -0.93 -1.77 30.87
C GLU A 176 0.52 -1.67 31.39
N ARG A 177 1.22 -2.81 31.45
CA ARG A 177 2.62 -2.90 31.89
C ARG A 177 3.61 -2.83 30.72
N GLY A 178 3.16 -2.36 29.55
CA GLY A 178 4.01 -2.09 28.42
C GLY A 178 4.87 -0.87 28.69
N GLN A 179 6.18 -0.99 28.49
CA GLN A 179 7.11 0.13 28.49
C GLN A 179 7.99 0.04 27.25
N GLU A 180 8.17 1.17 26.58
CA GLU A 180 9.08 1.26 25.45
C GLU A 180 10.53 1.25 25.94
N THR A 181 11.35 0.37 25.36
CA THR A 181 12.79 0.31 25.60
C THR A 181 13.52 0.70 24.33
N ARG A 182 14.51 1.59 24.46
CA ARG A 182 15.33 1.99 23.32
C ARG A 182 16.33 0.88 22.97
N SER A 183 16.37 0.50 21.70
CA SER A 183 17.35 -0.44 21.15
C SER A 183 18.07 0.22 19.98
N GLY A 184 19.24 0.82 20.26
CA GLY A 184 19.96 1.66 19.31
C GLY A 184 19.14 2.87 18.83
N LYS A 185 18.81 2.89 17.53
CA LYS A 185 17.94 3.90 16.89
C LYS A 185 16.47 3.47 16.78
N SER A 186 16.12 2.28 17.28
CA SER A 186 14.79 1.69 17.24
C SER A 186 14.21 1.54 18.66
N TRP A 187 13.00 0.99 18.74
CA TRP A 187 12.26 0.77 19.99
C TRP A 187 11.74 -0.67 20.07
N THR A 188 11.63 -1.18 21.28
CA THR A 188 10.98 -2.45 21.60
C THR A 188 10.01 -2.27 22.76
N ASN A 189 9.07 -3.20 22.90
CA ASN A 189 8.16 -3.29 24.04
C ASN A 189 7.93 -4.79 24.33
N PRO A 190 8.70 -5.36 25.28
CA PRO A 190 8.62 -6.81 25.58
C PRO A 190 7.25 -7.28 26.08
N SER A 191 6.50 -6.42 26.77
CA SER A 191 5.15 -6.78 27.21
C SER A 191 4.17 -6.86 26.04
N GLU A 192 4.26 -5.94 25.07
CA GLU A 192 3.48 -6.06 23.84
C GLU A 192 3.91 -7.28 23.01
N ALA A 193 5.21 -7.58 22.92
CA ALA A 193 5.71 -8.75 22.20
C ALA A 193 5.11 -10.05 22.76
N ARG A 194 5.08 -10.19 24.09
CA ARG A 194 4.45 -11.35 24.76
C ARG A 194 2.95 -11.45 24.46
N ALA A 195 2.22 -10.34 24.50
CA ALA A 195 0.80 -10.32 24.14
C ALA A 195 0.58 -10.75 22.68
N VAL A 196 1.40 -10.24 21.76
CA VAL A 196 1.36 -10.64 20.34
C VAL A 196 1.60 -12.14 20.16
N VAL A 197 2.60 -12.71 20.85
CA VAL A 197 2.93 -14.14 20.77
C VAL A 197 1.78 -15.02 21.27
N GLN A 198 1.12 -14.62 22.36
CA GLN A 198 -0.05 -15.35 22.86
C GLN A 198 -1.21 -15.36 21.84
N ILE A 199 -1.49 -14.22 21.22
CA ILE A 199 -2.53 -14.11 20.19
C ILE A 199 -2.15 -14.93 18.95
N ALA A 200 -0.90 -14.84 18.51
CA ALA A 200 -0.37 -15.60 17.38
C ALA A 200 -0.44 -17.12 17.62
N GLY A 201 -0.10 -17.58 18.81
CA GLY A 201 -0.24 -18.99 19.20
C GLY A 201 -1.71 -19.46 19.15
N ALA A 202 -2.64 -18.64 19.62
CA ALA A 202 -4.07 -18.95 19.54
C ALA A 202 -4.60 -18.96 18.09
N TYR A 203 -4.08 -18.09 17.22
CA TYR A 203 -4.42 -18.08 15.79
C TYR A 203 -3.85 -19.29 15.07
N GLN A 204 -2.60 -19.67 15.36
CA GLN A 204 -1.97 -20.88 14.84
C GLN A 204 -2.75 -22.14 15.24
N ALA A 205 -3.12 -22.27 16.52
CA ALA A 205 -3.89 -23.42 17.01
C ALA A 205 -5.25 -23.57 16.30
N LYS A 206 -5.79 -22.47 15.76
CA LYS A 206 -7.02 -22.43 14.97
C LYS A 206 -6.80 -22.54 13.45
N GLY A 207 -5.55 -22.65 13.00
CA GLY A 207 -5.20 -22.70 11.58
C GLY A 207 -5.51 -21.42 10.80
N LEU A 208 -5.51 -20.25 11.47
CA LEU A 208 -5.86 -18.99 10.84
C LEU A 208 -4.70 -18.42 10.02
N ASP A 209 -5.03 -17.77 8.89
CA ASP A 209 -4.07 -16.95 8.15
C ASP A 209 -3.86 -15.60 8.85
N PHE A 210 -2.68 -15.41 9.43
CA PHE A 210 -2.34 -14.18 10.12
C PHE A 210 -0.95 -13.68 9.79
N ARG A 211 -0.78 -12.36 9.89
CA ARG A 211 0.50 -11.66 9.84
C ARG A 211 0.59 -10.65 10.98
N ILE A 212 1.81 -10.38 11.44
CA ILE A 212 2.13 -9.46 12.52
C ILE A 212 2.84 -8.24 11.91
N ILE A 213 2.40 -7.04 12.26
CA ILE A 213 2.99 -5.80 11.81
C ILE A 213 3.45 -4.98 13.02
N THR A 214 4.66 -4.43 12.95
CA THR A 214 5.14 -3.49 13.95
C THR A 214 5.92 -2.34 13.30
N PRO A 215 5.87 -1.10 13.83
CA PRO A 215 6.58 0.00 13.21
C PRO A 215 8.10 -0.03 13.32
N TYR A 216 8.67 -0.89 14.17
CA TYR A 216 10.06 -0.84 14.59
C TYR A 216 10.77 -2.18 14.34
N ASP A 217 11.90 -2.15 13.63
CA ASP A 217 12.65 -3.37 13.30
C ASP A 217 13.16 -4.12 14.53
N ALA A 218 13.58 -3.40 15.57
CA ALA A 218 13.97 -4.05 16.82
C ALA A 218 12.80 -4.81 17.46
N GLN A 219 11.57 -4.30 17.34
CA GLN A 219 10.38 -5.01 17.82
C GLN A 219 10.05 -6.20 16.92
N ARG A 220 10.21 -6.07 15.60
CA ARG A 220 10.04 -7.18 14.65
C ARG A 220 10.93 -8.35 15.03
N ALA A 221 12.23 -8.09 15.19
CA ALA A 221 13.21 -9.10 15.59
C ALA A 221 12.91 -9.70 16.97
N LEU A 222 12.48 -8.89 17.93
CA LEU A 222 12.06 -9.39 19.25
C LEU A 222 10.87 -10.34 19.15
N ILE A 223 9.83 -9.97 18.40
CA ILE A 223 8.63 -10.80 18.22
C ILE A 223 9.00 -12.11 17.50
N GLU A 224 9.82 -12.06 16.45
CA GLU A 224 10.29 -13.27 15.74
C GLU A 224 10.99 -14.24 16.69
N HIS A 225 11.89 -13.73 17.53
CA HIS A 225 12.59 -14.52 18.52
C HIS A 225 11.63 -15.15 19.54
N GLU A 226 10.70 -14.37 20.09
CA GLU A 226 9.74 -14.86 21.09
C GLU A 226 8.76 -15.89 20.50
N LEU A 227 8.35 -15.74 19.23
CA LEU A 227 7.56 -16.75 18.52
C LEU A 227 8.33 -18.07 18.39
N GLN A 228 9.61 -17.99 18.02
CA GLN A 228 10.47 -19.17 17.90
C GLN A 228 10.60 -19.89 19.25
N VAL A 229 10.83 -19.15 20.34
CA VAL A 229 10.90 -19.70 21.71
C VAL A 229 9.58 -20.37 22.11
N ALA A 230 8.45 -19.78 21.73
CA ALA A 230 7.12 -20.32 22.00
C ALA A 230 6.68 -21.46 21.04
N ASN A 231 7.55 -21.89 20.12
CA ASN A 231 7.24 -22.88 19.08
C ASN A 231 6.02 -22.49 18.22
N VAL A 232 5.86 -21.20 17.96
CA VAL A 232 4.89 -20.63 17.01
C VAL A 232 5.62 -20.36 15.70
N CYS A 233 4.98 -20.71 14.58
CA CYS A 233 5.48 -20.43 13.24
C CYS A 233 5.79 -18.93 13.10
N HIS A 234 7.03 -18.62 12.78
CA HIS A 234 7.54 -17.25 12.65
C HIS A 234 7.93 -16.92 11.19
N GLU A 235 8.18 -17.94 10.36
CA GLU A 235 8.54 -17.78 8.96
C GLU A 235 7.45 -17.03 8.19
N ASP A 236 7.85 -15.95 7.51
CA ASP A 236 6.95 -15.07 6.74
C ASP A 236 5.80 -14.49 7.61
N LYS A 237 5.92 -14.39 8.94
CA LYS A 237 4.83 -13.94 9.82
C LYS A 237 4.97 -12.52 10.33
N VAL A 238 6.18 -11.99 10.51
CA VAL A 238 6.41 -10.73 11.20
C VAL A 238 7.07 -9.71 10.28
N PHE A 239 6.49 -8.52 10.19
CA PHE A 239 6.94 -7.49 9.27
C PHE A 239 7.02 -6.13 9.94
N ASN A 240 7.90 -5.29 9.41
CA ASN A 240 7.79 -3.87 9.65
C ASN A 240 6.81 -3.25 8.64
N VAL A 241 6.33 -2.03 8.88
CA VAL A 241 5.32 -1.40 8.00
C VAL A 241 5.85 -1.18 6.58
N ASP A 242 7.13 -0.82 6.44
CA ASP A 242 7.74 -0.50 5.15
C ASP A 242 7.91 -1.79 4.30
N SER A 243 8.26 -2.92 4.91
CA SER A 243 8.39 -4.23 4.24
C SER A 243 7.06 -4.93 3.98
N PHE A 244 5.97 -4.51 4.62
CA PHE A 244 4.62 -5.08 4.43
C PHE A 244 3.79 -4.35 3.36
N GLN A 245 4.38 -3.46 2.58
CA GLN A 245 3.66 -2.75 1.53
C GLN A 245 3.26 -3.70 0.39
N GLY A 246 1.97 -3.73 0.04
CA GLY A 246 1.44 -4.59 -1.03
C GLY A 246 1.05 -6.01 -0.59
N ASN A 247 1.39 -6.40 0.65
CA ASN A 247 0.94 -7.64 1.26
C ASN A 247 -0.37 -7.44 2.04
N GLU A 248 -1.12 -8.51 2.24
CA GLU A 248 -2.41 -8.52 2.94
C GLU A 248 -2.63 -9.88 3.59
N ALA A 249 -3.38 -9.92 4.69
CA ALA A 249 -3.72 -11.17 5.38
C ALA A 249 -5.16 -11.17 5.87
N GLU A 250 -5.72 -12.35 6.11
CA GLU A 250 -7.05 -12.44 6.72
C GLU A 250 -7.08 -11.79 8.10
N HIS A 251 -6.08 -12.11 8.94
CA HIS A 251 -5.97 -11.60 10.30
C HIS A 251 -4.67 -10.82 10.49
N ILE A 252 -4.75 -9.62 11.07
CA ILE A 252 -3.58 -8.78 11.34
C ILE A 252 -3.44 -8.58 12.85
N ILE A 253 -2.22 -8.75 13.37
CA ILE A 253 -1.86 -8.41 14.74
C ILE A 253 -0.85 -7.25 14.68
N ILE A 254 -1.09 -6.18 15.43
CA ILE A 254 -0.24 -4.98 15.44
C ILE A 254 0.36 -4.80 16.84
N SER A 255 1.67 -4.58 16.92
CA SER A 255 2.32 -4.03 18.12
C SER A 255 2.70 -2.56 17.86
N VAL A 256 2.13 -1.65 18.65
CA VAL A 256 2.33 -0.20 18.51
C VAL A 256 3.67 0.25 19.08
N VAL A 257 4.18 -0.47 20.09
CA VAL A 257 5.44 -0.28 20.80
C VAL A 257 5.48 0.93 21.71
N ARG A 258 5.11 2.10 21.17
CA ARG A 258 5.23 3.38 21.86
C ARG A 258 4.22 3.52 23.00
N THR A 259 4.67 4.18 24.05
CA THR A 259 3.91 4.41 25.29
C THR A 259 3.95 5.87 25.76
N ASP A 260 4.83 6.69 25.20
CA ASP A 260 4.96 8.12 25.53
C ASP A 260 4.83 9.03 24.29
N LYS A 261 5.82 9.01 23.39
CA LYS A 261 5.82 9.85 22.18
C LYS A 261 5.24 9.13 20.98
N LEU A 262 4.59 9.88 20.10
CA LEU A 262 3.96 9.35 18.88
C LEU A 262 4.91 8.52 18.00
N GLY A 263 6.14 8.99 17.82
CA GLY A 263 7.12 8.34 16.97
C GLY A 263 6.55 8.07 15.57
N PHE A 264 6.49 6.80 15.20
CA PHE A 264 5.98 6.36 13.91
C PHE A 264 4.52 6.76 13.65
N LEU A 265 3.69 6.82 14.70
CA LEU A 265 2.26 7.15 14.57
C LEU A 265 2.00 8.59 14.12
N ALA A 266 3.01 9.46 14.14
CA ALA A 266 2.90 10.82 13.60
C ALA A 266 2.76 10.82 12.06
N ASN A 267 3.18 9.76 11.37
CA ASN A 267 3.05 9.65 9.92
C ASN A 267 1.75 8.95 9.52
N GLN A 268 0.73 9.76 9.21
CA GLN A 268 -0.60 9.27 8.82
C GLN A 268 -0.57 8.32 7.62
N ARG A 269 0.30 8.54 6.62
CA ARG A 269 0.41 7.67 5.44
C ARG A 269 0.82 6.26 5.85
N ARG A 270 1.85 6.16 6.69
CA ARG A 270 2.35 4.87 7.19
C ARG A 270 1.37 4.19 8.14
N THR A 271 0.66 4.95 8.98
CA THR A 271 -0.42 4.39 9.81
C THR A 271 -1.58 3.89 8.95
N ASN A 272 -1.96 4.60 7.90
CA ASN A 272 -2.98 4.15 6.95
C ASN A 272 -2.55 2.84 6.26
N VAL A 273 -1.29 2.75 5.82
CA VAL A 273 -0.71 1.50 5.30
C VAL A 273 -0.89 0.37 6.32
N MET A 274 -0.56 0.57 7.59
CA MET A 274 -0.69 -0.48 8.62
C MET A 274 -2.15 -0.90 8.87
N LEU A 275 -3.10 0.04 8.95
CA LEU A 275 -4.50 -0.24 9.27
C LEU A 275 -5.31 -0.85 8.11
N THR A 276 -4.83 -0.71 6.87
CA THR A 276 -5.53 -1.15 5.64
C THR A 276 -5.13 -2.55 5.16
N ARG A 277 -4.49 -3.34 6.03
CA ARG A 277 -3.87 -4.64 5.67
C ARG A 277 -4.70 -5.87 6.02
N CYS A 278 -5.75 -5.71 6.82
CA CYS A 278 -6.62 -6.81 7.23
C CYS A 278 -7.78 -7.01 6.26
N LYS A 279 -8.14 -8.28 6.01
CA LYS A 279 -9.36 -8.65 5.28
C LYS A 279 -10.52 -9.03 6.19
N LYS A 280 -10.25 -9.64 7.35
CA LYS A 280 -11.27 -10.11 8.30
C LYS A 280 -11.16 -9.44 9.65
N THR A 281 -10.03 -9.61 10.36
CA THR A 281 -9.89 -9.02 11.70
C THR A 281 -8.51 -8.40 11.94
N MET A 282 -8.49 -7.45 12.86
CA MET A 282 -7.29 -6.75 13.31
C MET A 282 -7.25 -6.71 14.84
N VAL A 283 -6.10 -7.01 15.43
CA VAL A 283 -5.86 -6.86 16.86
C VAL A 283 -4.70 -5.91 17.07
N ILE A 284 -4.90 -4.86 17.87
CA ILE A 284 -3.89 -3.83 18.14
C ILE A 284 -3.47 -3.93 19.60
N CYS A 285 -2.22 -4.30 19.84
CA CYS A 285 -1.60 -4.32 21.16
C CYS A 285 -0.97 -2.95 21.45
N SER A 286 -1.45 -2.29 22.51
CA SER A 286 -0.92 -1.01 23.00
C SER A 286 -1.44 -0.73 24.41
N SER A 287 -0.96 0.34 25.06
CA SER A 287 -1.54 0.78 26.32
C SER A 287 -2.72 1.72 26.08
N LYS A 288 -3.79 1.54 26.86
CA LYS A 288 -5.00 2.38 26.79
C LYS A 288 -4.72 3.84 27.14
N ALA A 289 -3.82 4.06 28.11
CA ALA A 289 -3.36 5.39 28.49
C ALA A 289 -2.63 6.11 27.34
N PHE A 290 -1.81 5.39 26.57
CA PHE A 290 -1.13 5.98 25.42
C PHE A 290 -2.11 6.32 24.28
N ILE A 291 -2.98 5.37 23.92
CA ILE A 291 -3.92 5.53 22.81
C ILE A 291 -4.94 6.65 23.05
N TRP A 292 -5.45 6.82 24.27
CA TRP A 292 -6.40 7.89 24.61
C TRP A 292 -5.74 9.16 25.17
N GLY A 293 -4.43 9.14 25.39
CA GLY A 293 -3.66 10.30 25.80
C GLY A 293 -2.80 10.79 24.63
N PRO A 294 -1.47 10.59 24.67
CA PRO A 294 -0.55 11.10 23.65
C PRO A 294 -0.94 10.78 22.19
N ALA A 295 -1.47 9.59 21.92
CA ALA A 295 -1.82 9.13 20.57
C ALA A 295 -3.28 9.40 20.15
N ALA A 296 -4.06 10.12 20.96
CA ALA A 296 -5.50 10.33 20.71
C ALA A 296 -5.81 10.99 19.35
N SER A 297 -4.98 11.91 18.90
CA SER A 297 -5.12 12.61 17.61
C SER A 297 -4.57 11.83 16.41
N THR A 298 -3.94 10.67 16.64
CA THR A 298 -3.45 9.82 15.54
C THR A 298 -4.59 9.00 14.95
N LEU A 299 -4.37 8.48 13.74
CA LEU A 299 -5.37 7.63 13.07
C LEU A 299 -5.76 6.39 13.90
N ILE A 300 -4.85 5.83 14.73
CA ILE A 300 -5.16 4.73 15.64
C ILE A 300 -5.99 5.19 16.83
N GLY A 301 -5.66 6.34 17.43
CA GLY A 301 -6.42 6.92 18.55
C GLY A 301 -7.85 7.29 18.16
N GLU A 302 -8.01 7.88 16.98
CA GLU A 302 -9.32 8.16 16.40
C GLU A 302 -10.09 6.89 16.08
N LEU A 303 -9.42 5.82 15.60
CA LEU A 303 -10.05 4.52 15.37
C LEU A 303 -10.53 3.90 16.69
N ALA A 304 -9.71 3.93 17.74
CA ALA A 304 -10.07 3.45 19.07
C ALA A 304 -11.28 4.21 19.64
N THR A 305 -11.34 5.52 19.40
CA THR A 305 -12.46 6.37 19.80
C THR A 305 -13.73 6.01 19.03
N ALA A 306 -13.62 5.83 17.71
CA ALA A 306 -14.75 5.48 16.85
C ALA A 306 -15.33 4.08 17.15
N LEU A 307 -14.47 3.12 17.55
CA LEU A 307 -14.89 1.77 17.92
C LEU A 307 -15.41 1.66 19.35
N GLY A 308 -15.15 2.66 20.20
CA GLY A 308 -15.65 2.75 21.56
C GLY A 308 -14.99 1.81 22.58
N PRO A 309 -15.32 1.94 23.88
CA PRO A 309 -14.68 1.16 24.95
C PRO A 309 -14.83 -0.37 24.82
N GLN A 310 -15.90 -0.84 24.18
CA GLN A 310 -16.18 -2.27 23.95
C GLN A 310 -15.17 -2.97 23.04
N SER A 311 -14.39 -2.22 22.24
CA SER A 311 -13.33 -2.82 21.42
C SER A 311 -12.11 -3.23 22.23
N TRP A 312 -12.00 -2.78 23.49
CA TRP A 312 -10.86 -3.07 24.35
C TRP A 312 -11.05 -4.40 25.09
N VAL A 313 -9.99 -5.19 25.15
CA VAL A 313 -9.86 -6.39 25.98
C VAL A 313 -8.65 -6.25 26.89
N HIS A 314 -8.74 -6.86 28.06
CA HIS A 314 -7.58 -6.97 28.95
C HIS A 314 -6.63 -8.03 28.36
N GLY A 315 -5.37 -7.64 28.19
CA GLY A 315 -4.27 -8.53 27.81
C GLY A 315 -3.63 -9.20 29.00
#